data_AF-A0A4U8Z3K2-F1
#
_entry.id   AF-A0A4U8Z3K2-F1
#
_cell.length_a   1.000
_cell.length_b   1.000
_cell.length_c   1.000
_cell.angle_alpha   90.00
_cell.angle_beta   90.00
_cell.angle_gamma   90.00
#
_symmetry.space_group_name_H-M   'P 1'
#
loop_
_entity.id
_entity.type
_entity.pdbx_description
1 polymer ?
#
loop_
_entity_poly.entity_id
_entity_poly.type
_entity_poly.pdbx_seq_one_letter_code
_entity_poly.pdbx_strand_id
1 'polypeptide(L)'
;MFWPHWKYEEYVEKHVGWADSVELFDPHSERLDETFHNVRVTFYSMPDWMDWYDLTLDDSAFKIFHHRYRAEMKDYKAKLRRQFAPITGVSVGKALLKELGSVHRVVKFRPNWNWGDPLNADTEPRSVAHPENADWIHSMAKGERFYFHHKRRVGAGGGANSIIRYTPEMWGPGGAAKSKAPGDDPDEIIFHELIHASRQMRGVQENKKVDRGYDDVEEYLAVVISNIYMSEKGKTVLLGDHGDATLRHPEKFLDNVQHVDLTPRQLLLNFKTAQPDFFRDLANIGRGVAAFNPVRQFDEELKAGRALADVMLDAGR
;
A
#
# COMPACT_ATOMS: atom_id res chain seq x y z
N MET A 1 -26.68 16.28 -15.10
CA MET A 1 -26.60 15.75 -16.47
C MET A 1 -25.17 15.27 -16.59
N PHE A 2 -24.94 13.96 -16.64
CA PHE A 2 -23.57 13.43 -16.70
C PHE A 2 -22.96 13.73 -18.06
N TRP A 3 -21.81 14.42 -18.07
CA TRP A 3 -21.01 14.61 -19.26
C TRP A 3 -20.10 13.40 -19.47
N PRO A 4 -19.91 12.90 -20.70
CA PRO A 4 -18.92 11.86 -20.94
C PRO A 4 -17.50 12.41 -20.73
N HIS A 5 -16.57 11.60 -20.23
CA HIS A 5 -15.22 12.02 -19.84
C HIS A 5 -14.51 12.95 -20.85
N TRP A 6 -14.51 12.57 -22.13
CA TRP A 6 -13.88 13.34 -23.21
C TRP A 6 -14.40 14.78 -23.35
N LYS A 7 -15.60 15.09 -22.85
CA LYS A 7 -16.11 16.47 -22.81
C LYS A 7 -15.39 17.33 -21.78
N TYR A 8 -14.94 16.76 -20.67
CA TYR A 8 -14.09 17.46 -19.71
C TYR A 8 -12.71 17.74 -20.30
N GLU A 9 -12.14 16.79 -21.05
CA GLU A 9 -10.87 16.99 -21.77
C GLU A 9 -10.99 18.16 -22.76
N GLU A 10 -11.96 18.13 -23.69
CA GLU A 10 -12.23 19.21 -24.65
C GLU A 10 -12.43 20.57 -23.95
N TYR A 11 -13.16 20.55 -22.82
CA TYR A 11 -13.45 21.75 -22.06
C TYR A 11 -12.19 22.35 -21.43
N VAL A 12 -11.28 21.52 -20.88
CA VAL A 12 -10.00 21.98 -20.34
C VAL A 12 -9.11 22.50 -21.47
N GLU A 13 -8.99 21.78 -22.58
CA GLU A 13 -8.20 22.20 -23.76
C GLU A 13 -8.65 23.56 -24.32
N LYS A 14 -9.97 23.78 -24.40
CA LYS A 14 -10.55 25.03 -24.91
C LYS A 14 -10.18 26.26 -24.08
N HIS A 15 -10.02 26.11 -22.76
CA HIS A 15 -9.90 27.25 -21.84
C HIS A 15 -8.51 27.45 -21.24
N VAL A 16 -7.67 26.41 -21.25
CA VAL A 16 -6.33 26.49 -20.67
C VAL A 16 -5.34 27.13 -21.65
N GLY A 17 -4.44 27.99 -21.14
CA GLY A 17 -3.29 28.44 -21.91
C GLY A 17 -2.26 27.32 -22.05
N TRP A 18 -1.46 27.33 -23.13
CA TRP A 18 -0.44 26.31 -23.39
C TRP A 18 0.55 26.08 -22.21
N ALA A 19 0.84 27.11 -21.42
CA ALA A 19 1.74 27.00 -20.28
C ALA A 19 1.18 26.15 -19.11
N ASP A 20 -0.15 26.15 -18.92
CA ASP A 20 -0.80 25.40 -17.84
C ASP A 20 -1.29 24.02 -18.30
N SER A 21 -1.46 23.79 -19.61
CA SER A 21 -2.08 22.55 -20.13
C SER A 21 -1.38 21.28 -19.65
N VAL A 22 -0.05 21.26 -19.66
CA VAL A 22 0.73 20.10 -19.21
C VAL A 22 0.43 19.75 -17.75
N GLU A 23 0.35 20.74 -16.85
CA GLU A 23 0.06 20.51 -15.43
C GLU A 23 -1.39 20.05 -15.19
N LEU A 24 -2.33 20.50 -16.02
CA LEU A 24 -3.73 20.11 -15.90
C LEU A 24 -4.00 18.70 -16.44
N PHE A 25 -3.30 18.25 -17.48
CA PHE A 25 -3.47 16.90 -18.04
C PHE A 25 -2.56 15.86 -17.40
N ASP A 26 -1.33 16.23 -17.01
CA ASP A 26 -0.36 15.36 -16.35
C ASP A 26 0.25 16.09 -15.14
N PRO A 27 -0.49 16.20 -14.02
CA PRO A 27 -0.03 16.91 -12.84
C PRO A 27 1.28 16.31 -12.34
N HIS A 28 2.28 17.17 -12.17
CA HIS A 28 3.62 16.74 -11.83
C HIS A 28 3.64 15.97 -10.50
N SER A 29 4.26 14.79 -10.53
CA SER A 29 4.49 13.97 -9.34
C SER A 29 5.66 14.53 -8.52
N GLU A 30 5.41 14.89 -7.28
CA GLU A 30 6.43 15.39 -6.34
C GLU A 30 6.96 14.25 -5.48
N ARG A 31 8.17 14.40 -4.95
CA ARG A 31 8.67 13.51 -3.89
C ARG A 31 7.84 13.72 -2.63
N LEU A 32 7.48 12.62 -1.97
CA LEU A 32 6.76 12.70 -0.70
C LEU A 32 7.71 13.00 0.46
N ASP A 33 8.93 12.46 0.38
CA ASP A 33 10.06 12.72 1.29
C ASP A 33 11.34 12.97 0.49
N GLU A 34 12.24 13.81 1.00
CA GLU A 34 13.49 14.16 0.30
C GLU A 34 14.48 13.00 0.23
N THR A 35 14.45 12.09 1.20
CA THR A 35 15.34 10.92 1.30
C THR A 35 14.92 9.82 0.33
N PHE A 36 13.62 9.64 0.12
CA PHE A 36 13.05 8.51 -0.62
C PHE A 36 12.47 8.95 -1.96
N HIS A 37 13.36 9.16 -2.94
CA HIS A 37 13.03 9.76 -4.24
C HIS A 37 12.01 8.99 -5.11
N ASN A 38 11.80 7.72 -4.80
CA ASN A 38 10.91 6.82 -5.52
C ASN A 38 9.51 6.71 -4.89
N VAL A 39 9.29 7.33 -3.73
CA VAL A 39 7.96 7.51 -3.13
C VAL A 39 7.46 8.90 -3.52
N ARG A 40 6.41 8.93 -4.34
CA ARG A 40 5.91 10.17 -4.94
C ARG A 40 4.44 10.39 -4.65
N VAL A 41 4.04 11.65 -4.65
CA VAL A 41 2.64 12.09 -4.61
C VAL A 41 2.28 12.78 -5.91
N THR A 42 1.13 12.43 -6.45
CA THR A 42 0.54 13.06 -7.63
C THR A 42 -0.91 13.45 -7.35
N PHE A 43 -1.59 13.99 -8.35
CA PHE A 43 -3.02 14.25 -8.28
C PHE A 43 -3.70 13.70 -9.54
N TYR A 44 -5.03 13.72 -9.57
CA TYR A 44 -5.80 13.47 -10.79
C TYR A 44 -5.56 14.59 -11.80
N SER A 45 -5.66 14.28 -13.10
CA SER A 45 -5.76 15.33 -14.11
C SER A 45 -6.99 16.20 -13.81
N MET A 46 -7.01 17.44 -14.27
CA MET A 46 -8.17 18.31 -14.11
C MET A 46 -9.43 17.70 -14.76
N PRO A 47 -9.38 17.11 -15.97
CA PRO A 47 -10.53 16.38 -16.52
C PRO A 47 -11.04 15.25 -15.62
N ASP A 48 -10.16 14.37 -15.11
CA ASP A 48 -10.52 13.31 -14.15
C ASP A 48 -11.16 13.89 -12.88
N TRP A 49 -10.61 14.98 -12.37
CA TRP A 49 -11.14 15.70 -11.21
C TRP A 49 -12.53 16.28 -11.48
N MET A 50 -12.74 16.90 -12.64
CA MET A 50 -14.04 17.47 -13.02
C MET A 50 -15.09 16.38 -13.22
N ASP A 51 -14.72 15.29 -13.88
CA ASP A 51 -15.56 14.10 -14.11
C ASP A 51 -15.98 13.48 -12.78
N TRP A 52 -15.03 13.34 -11.86
CA TRP A 52 -15.29 12.84 -10.51
C TRP A 52 -16.37 13.63 -9.77
N TYR A 53 -16.34 14.97 -9.87
CA TYR A 53 -17.30 15.85 -9.20
C TYR A 53 -18.59 16.10 -10.00
N ASP A 54 -18.76 15.47 -11.17
CA ASP A 54 -19.88 15.70 -12.11
C ASP A 54 -20.11 17.21 -12.36
N LEU A 55 -19.03 17.95 -12.62
CA LEU A 55 -19.12 19.40 -12.76
C LEU A 55 -19.90 19.78 -14.02
N THR A 56 -20.84 20.72 -13.87
CA THR A 56 -21.52 21.30 -15.03
C THR A 56 -20.55 22.20 -15.80
N LEU A 57 -20.39 21.93 -17.10
CA LEU A 57 -19.53 22.69 -17.99
C LEU A 57 -20.16 24.05 -18.32
N ASP A 58 -19.55 25.12 -17.80
CA ASP A 58 -19.94 26.52 -18.03
C ASP A 58 -18.66 27.34 -18.24
N ASP A 59 -18.49 27.87 -19.46
CA ASP A 59 -17.31 28.65 -19.85
C ASP A 59 -16.97 29.78 -18.85
N SER A 60 -17.97 30.37 -18.18
CA SER A 60 -17.76 31.43 -17.18
C SER A 60 -17.18 30.92 -15.86
N ALA A 61 -17.36 29.63 -15.56
CA ALA A 61 -16.94 28.97 -14.34
C ALA A 61 -15.52 28.36 -14.43
N PHE A 62 -14.90 28.26 -15.61
CA PHE A 62 -13.59 27.62 -15.78
C PHE A 62 -12.53 28.14 -14.80
N LYS A 63 -12.44 29.47 -14.63
CA LYS A 63 -11.47 30.08 -13.70
C LYS A 63 -11.69 29.65 -12.25
N ILE A 64 -12.95 29.46 -11.84
CA ILE A 64 -13.32 28.99 -10.51
C ILE A 64 -12.90 27.53 -10.35
N PHE A 65 -13.19 26.69 -11.35
CA PHE A 65 -12.80 25.27 -11.36
C PHE A 65 -11.28 25.11 -11.31
N HIS A 66 -10.54 25.86 -12.13
CA HIS A 66 -9.08 25.83 -12.14
C HIS A 66 -8.49 26.24 -10.78
N HIS A 67 -9.01 27.32 -10.17
CA HIS A 67 -8.58 27.73 -8.84
C HIS A 67 -8.85 26.67 -7.78
N ARG A 68 -10.06 26.08 -7.79
CA ARG A 68 -10.45 25.03 -6.85
C ARG A 68 -9.59 23.77 -7.02
N TYR A 69 -9.39 23.30 -8.24
CA TYR A 69 -8.51 22.17 -8.57
C TYR A 69 -7.10 22.34 -8.00
N ARG A 70 -6.47 23.50 -8.24
CA ARG A 70 -5.12 23.78 -7.70
C ARG A 70 -5.10 23.84 -6.18
N ALA A 71 -6.14 24.41 -5.57
CA ALA A 71 -6.27 24.47 -4.12
C ALA A 71 -6.39 23.06 -3.50
N GLU A 72 -7.26 22.22 -4.04
CA GLU A 72 -7.45 20.84 -3.57
C GLU A 72 -6.20 19.97 -3.81
N MET A 73 -5.53 20.09 -4.97
CA MET A 73 -4.26 19.43 -5.23
C MET A 73 -3.20 19.78 -4.19
N LYS A 74 -3.06 21.08 -3.89
CA LYS A 74 -2.08 21.57 -2.90
C LYS A 74 -2.42 21.06 -1.50
N ASP A 75 -3.69 21.11 -1.11
CA ASP A 75 -4.16 20.65 0.19
C ASP A 75 -3.97 19.14 0.38
N TYR A 76 -4.34 18.33 -0.63
CA TYR A 76 -4.11 16.88 -0.65
C TYR A 76 -2.62 16.55 -0.42
N LYS A 77 -1.73 17.13 -1.23
CA LYS A 77 -0.28 16.91 -1.12
C LYS A 77 0.24 17.29 0.27
N ALA A 78 -0.24 18.39 0.84
CA ALA A 78 0.16 18.85 2.17
C ALA A 78 -0.33 17.92 3.29
N LYS A 79 -1.58 17.44 3.21
CA LYS A 79 -2.16 16.50 4.18
C LYS A 79 -1.46 15.15 4.13
N LEU A 80 -1.25 14.59 2.95
CA LEU A 80 -0.56 13.31 2.78
C LEU A 80 0.86 13.37 3.36
N ARG A 81 1.62 14.45 3.10
CA ARG A 81 2.96 14.64 3.70
C ARG A 81 2.94 14.59 5.22
N ARG A 82 1.96 15.23 5.85
CA ARG A 82 1.82 15.21 7.32
C ARG A 82 1.52 13.81 7.86
N GLN A 83 0.68 13.05 7.17
CA GLN A 83 0.31 11.68 7.58
C GLN A 83 1.41 10.66 7.26
N PHE A 84 2.23 10.90 6.24
CA PHE A 84 3.38 10.05 5.91
C PHE A 84 4.59 10.28 6.84
N ALA A 85 4.76 11.51 7.35
CA ALA A 85 5.93 11.90 8.15
C ALA A 85 6.29 10.93 9.31
N PRO A 86 5.34 10.41 10.11
CA PRO A 86 5.65 9.46 11.19
C PRO A 86 6.43 8.22 10.72
N ILE A 87 6.13 7.71 9.51
CA ILE A 87 6.78 6.52 8.94
C ILE A 87 8.28 6.74 8.80
N THR A 88 8.70 7.93 8.39
CA THR A 88 10.13 8.26 8.20
C THR A 88 10.91 8.31 9.52
N GLY A 89 10.23 8.47 10.64
CA GLY A 89 10.83 8.68 11.96
C GLY A 89 11.29 7.40 12.66
N VAL A 90 10.71 6.25 12.31
CA VAL A 90 10.87 4.99 13.05
C VAL A 90 11.68 3.93 12.27
N SER A 91 12.20 2.93 12.98
CA SER A 91 13.11 1.92 12.45
C SER A 91 12.43 1.00 11.43
N VAL A 92 11.22 0.52 11.75
CA VAL A 92 10.38 -0.30 10.85
C VAL A 92 10.05 0.47 9.56
N GLY A 93 9.66 1.73 9.70
CA GLY A 93 9.38 2.63 8.58
C GLY A 93 10.59 2.86 7.68
N LYS A 94 11.76 3.14 8.27
CA LYS A 94 13.03 3.24 7.53
C LYS A 94 13.41 1.94 6.81
N ALA A 95 13.15 0.78 7.41
CA ALA A 95 13.39 -0.52 6.76
C ALA A 95 12.52 -0.69 5.51
N LEU A 96 11.23 -0.38 5.59
CA LEU A 96 10.32 -0.45 4.43
C LEU A 96 10.70 0.57 3.33
N LEU A 97 11.02 1.80 3.72
CA LEU A 97 11.40 2.85 2.77
C LEU A 97 12.75 2.56 2.10
N LYS A 98 13.69 1.93 2.81
CA LYS A 98 14.93 1.39 2.23
C LYS A 98 14.65 0.25 1.25
N GLU A 99 13.75 -0.67 1.61
CA GLU A 99 13.33 -1.76 0.70
C GLU A 99 12.75 -1.20 -0.60
N LEU A 100 11.80 -0.26 -0.51
CA LEU A 100 11.26 0.45 -1.67
C LEU A 100 12.38 1.15 -2.46
N GLY A 101 13.29 1.87 -1.79
CA GLY A 101 14.39 2.60 -2.43
C GLY A 101 15.44 1.72 -3.11
N SER A 102 15.48 0.42 -2.79
CA SER A 102 16.47 -0.51 -3.35
C SER A 102 16.09 -1.09 -4.72
N VAL A 103 14.91 -0.73 -5.25
CA VAL A 103 14.46 -1.09 -6.59
C VAL A 103 14.31 0.16 -7.47
N HIS A 104 14.63 0.04 -8.76
CA HIS A 104 14.46 1.11 -9.75
C HIS A 104 13.00 1.23 -10.23
N ARG A 105 12.07 1.37 -9.30
CA ARG A 105 10.62 1.53 -9.55
C ARG A 105 10.07 2.63 -8.66
N VAL A 106 8.88 3.11 -9.00
CA VAL A 106 8.22 4.23 -8.30
C VAL A 106 6.89 3.75 -7.73
N VAL A 107 6.63 4.15 -6.48
CA VAL A 107 5.28 4.14 -5.90
C VAL A 107 4.70 5.55 -5.96
N LYS A 108 3.47 5.68 -6.45
CA LYS A 108 2.78 6.97 -6.58
C LYS A 108 1.49 6.98 -5.76
N PHE A 109 1.37 7.92 -4.84
CA PHE A 109 0.11 8.24 -4.19
C PHE A 109 -0.77 9.11 -5.09
N ARG A 110 -2.06 8.76 -5.18
CA ARG A 110 -3.12 9.61 -5.75
C ARG A 110 -4.37 9.58 -4.85
N PRO A 111 -5.28 10.55 -4.95
CA PRO A 111 -6.48 10.55 -4.12
C PRO A 111 -7.37 9.32 -4.39
N ASN A 112 -8.05 8.79 -3.36
CA ASN A 112 -9.06 7.74 -3.50
C ASN A 112 -10.44 8.27 -3.16
N TRP A 113 -11.07 9.03 -4.04
CA TRP A 113 -12.29 9.75 -3.66
C TRP A 113 -13.57 8.93 -3.76
N ASN A 114 -13.48 7.60 -3.75
CA ASN A 114 -14.65 6.75 -3.73
C ASN A 114 -15.34 6.76 -2.36
N TRP A 115 -16.09 7.82 -2.05
CA TRP A 115 -16.78 7.98 -0.75
C TRP A 115 -17.79 6.87 -0.42
N GLY A 116 -18.13 6.00 -1.37
CA GLY A 116 -18.93 4.78 -1.14
C GLY A 116 -18.11 3.58 -0.66
N ASP A 117 -16.79 3.61 -0.84
CA ASP A 117 -15.85 2.62 -0.33
C ASP A 117 -15.55 2.89 1.16
N PRO A 118 -15.72 1.91 2.06
CA PRO A 118 -15.45 2.09 3.48
C PRO A 118 -13.97 2.29 3.82
N LEU A 119 -13.03 1.83 2.97
CA LEU A 119 -11.59 1.84 3.27
C LEU A 119 -10.86 3.00 2.54
N ASN A 120 -11.27 3.41 1.34
CA ASN A 120 -10.64 4.51 0.57
C ASN A 120 -9.09 4.54 0.62
N ALA A 121 -8.50 3.36 0.65
CA ALA A 121 -7.09 3.09 0.62
C ALA A 121 -6.91 1.77 -0.14
N ASP A 122 -6.15 1.77 -1.22
CA ASP A 122 -5.83 0.57 -1.98
C ASP A 122 -4.51 0.73 -2.73
N THR A 123 -3.85 -0.40 -2.99
CA THR A 123 -2.60 -0.43 -3.73
C THR A 123 -2.69 -1.37 -4.92
N GLU A 124 -2.35 -0.86 -6.10
CA GLU A 124 -2.37 -1.63 -7.35
C GLU A 124 -1.09 -1.44 -8.17
N PRO A 125 -0.66 -2.47 -8.93
CA PRO A 125 0.38 -2.30 -9.95
C PRO A 125 -0.06 -1.22 -10.96
N ARG A 126 0.81 -0.24 -11.19
CA ARG A 126 0.50 0.92 -12.04
C ARG A 126 0.32 0.50 -13.50
N SER A 127 -0.91 0.46 -14.00
CA SER A 127 -1.19 0.53 -15.45
C SER A 127 -1.43 1.99 -15.85
N VAL A 128 -0.49 2.63 -16.56
CA VAL A 128 -0.70 4.04 -16.97
C VAL A 128 -1.36 4.21 -18.33
N ALA A 129 -1.29 3.24 -19.24
CA ALA A 129 -1.68 3.51 -20.63
C ALA A 129 -1.87 2.26 -21.51
N HIS A 130 -1.83 1.05 -20.96
CA HIS A 130 -1.94 -0.16 -21.79
C HIS A 130 -2.92 -1.19 -21.19
N PRO A 131 -3.94 -1.62 -21.94
CA PRO A 131 -4.99 -2.54 -21.47
C PRO A 131 -4.54 -4.01 -21.33
N GLU A 132 -3.25 -4.28 -21.12
CA GLU A 132 -2.72 -5.63 -21.26
C GLU A 132 -1.77 -6.05 -20.17
N ASN A 133 -2.33 -6.35 -19.00
CA ASN A 133 -1.90 -7.38 -18.02
C ASN A 133 -0.45 -7.31 -17.50
N ALA A 134 0.45 -6.50 -18.05
CA ALA A 134 1.88 -6.66 -17.92
C ALA A 134 2.33 -6.32 -16.50
N ASP A 135 1.88 -5.20 -15.95
CA ASP A 135 2.23 -4.81 -14.58
C ASP A 135 1.71 -5.81 -13.55
N TRP A 136 0.49 -6.33 -13.73
CA TRP A 136 -0.02 -7.43 -12.91
C TRP A 136 0.81 -8.71 -13.09
N ILE A 137 1.14 -9.12 -14.31
CA ILE A 137 1.99 -10.28 -14.55
C ILE A 137 3.38 -10.08 -13.92
N HIS A 138 3.97 -8.90 -14.00
CA HIS A 138 5.30 -8.64 -13.47
C HIS A 138 5.32 -8.47 -11.95
N SER A 139 4.28 -7.92 -11.34
CA SER A 139 4.15 -7.75 -9.88
C SER A 139 3.95 -9.06 -9.11
N MET A 140 3.40 -10.08 -9.76
CA MET A 140 3.26 -11.43 -9.20
C MET A 140 4.58 -12.21 -9.22
N ALA A 141 4.77 -13.08 -8.22
CA ALA A 141 5.90 -14.00 -8.13
C ALA A 141 6.03 -14.86 -9.39
N LYS A 142 7.27 -15.16 -9.79
CA LYS A 142 7.53 -15.96 -10.98
C LYS A 142 6.88 -17.35 -10.86
N GLY A 143 6.02 -17.69 -11.80
CA GLY A 143 5.29 -18.96 -11.83
C GLY A 143 3.97 -18.95 -11.06
N GLU A 144 3.67 -17.90 -10.31
CA GLU A 144 2.44 -17.80 -9.53
C GLU A 144 1.22 -17.74 -10.44
N ARG A 145 0.20 -18.55 -10.16
CA ARG A 145 -1.02 -18.60 -10.98
C ARG A 145 -2.08 -17.70 -10.36
N PHE A 146 -2.59 -16.76 -11.14
CA PHE A 146 -3.62 -15.84 -10.67
C PHE A 146 -4.71 -15.61 -11.72
N TYR A 147 -5.85 -15.08 -11.28
CA TYR A 147 -6.95 -14.67 -12.15
C TYR A 147 -6.99 -13.14 -12.24
N PHE A 148 -7.06 -12.63 -13.46
CA PHE A 148 -7.22 -11.20 -13.73
C PHE A 148 -8.23 -11.03 -14.87
N HIS A 149 -9.28 -10.24 -14.65
CA HIS A 149 -10.45 -10.12 -15.54
C HIS A 149 -10.95 -11.48 -16.07
N HIS A 150 -11.17 -12.43 -15.15
CA HIS A 150 -11.63 -13.81 -15.43
C HIS A 150 -10.69 -14.65 -16.32
N LYS A 151 -9.47 -14.17 -16.60
CA LYS A 151 -8.47 -14.91 -17.35
C LYS A 151 -7.37 -15.38 -16.42
N ARG A 152 -7.01 -16.67 -16.54
CA ARG A 152 -5.86 -17.23 -15.84
C ARG A 152 -4.57 -16.66 -16.43
N ARG A 153 -3.66 -16.25 -15.55
CA ARG A 153 -2.34 -15.68 -15.85
C ARG A 153 -1.27 -16.36 -15.01
N VAL A 154 -0.02 -16.13 -15.37
CA VAL A 154 1.15 -16.63 -14.65
C VAL A 154 2.07 -15.45 -14.39
N GLY A 155 2.54 -15.29 -13.16
CA GLY A 155 3.45 -14.24 -12.75
C GLY A 155 4.83 -14.41 -13.39
N ALA A 156 5.46 -13.29 -13.73
CA ALA A 156 6.77 -13.22 -14.35
C ALA A 156 7.89 -12.88 -13.35
N GLY A 157 7.55 -12.36 -12.17
CA GLY A 157 8.50 -11.94 -11.14
C GLY A 157 9.39 -10.77 -11.54
N GLY A 158 8.87 -9.90 -12.40
CA GLY A 158 9.63 -8.78 -12.98
C GLY A 158 9.54 -7.49 -12.18
N GLY A 159 8.59 -7.38 -11.25
CA GLY A 159 8.21 -6.17 -10.52
C GLY A 159 7.56 -5.09 -11.39
N ALA A 160 6.65 -4.31 -10.82
CA ALA A 160 5.97 -3.20 -11.50
C ALA A 160 6.03 -1.91 -10.68
N ASN A 161 5.84 -0.76 -11.33
CA ASN A 161 5.54 0.45 -10.56
C ASN A 161 4.23 0.23 -9.79
N SER A 162 4.03 0.96 -8.70
CA SER A 162 2.83 0.84 -7.88
C SER A 162 2.09 2.17 -7.79
N ILE A 163 0.77 2.11 -7.68
CA ILE A 163 -0.06 3.22 -7.28
C ILE A 163 -0.71 2.87 -5.95
N ILE A 164 -0.63 3.81 -5.02
CA ILE A 164 -1.45 3.81 -3.82
C ILE A 164 -2.54 4.87 -4.02
N ARG A 165 -3.80 4.47 -3.95
CA ARG A 165 -4.92 5.39 -3.86
C ARG A 165 -5.22 5.59 -2.39
N TYR A 166 -5.17 6.82 -1.90
CA TYR A 166 -5.39 7.11 -0.49
C TYR A 166 -6.04 8.48 -0.32
N THR A 167 -7.01 8.58 0.60
CA THR A 167 -7.72 9.83 0.90
C THR A 167 -7.42 10.33 2.31
N PRO A 168 -6.53 11.33 2.47
CA PRO A 168 -6.18 11.93 3.75
C PRO A 168 -7.37 12.40 4.58
N GLU A 169 -8.42 12.89 3.91
CA GLU A 169 -9.65 13.39 4.54
C GLU A 169 -10.48 12.28 5.19
N MET A 170 -10.34 11.03 4.75
CA MET A 170 -11.07 9.91 5.35
C MET A 170 -10.44 9.53 6.69
N TRP A 171 -9.11 9.42 6.72
CA TRP A 171 -8.39 8.86 7.86
C TRP A 171 -7.87 9.93 8.84
N GLY A 172 -7.74 11.19 8.41
CA GLY A 172 -7.20 12.28 9.23
C GLY A 172 -8.09 12.74 10.38
N PRO A 173 -7.62 13.73 11.18
CA PRO A 173 -8.41 14.30 12.27
C PRO A 173 -9.77 14.82 11.79
N GLY A 174 -10.85 14.31 12.38
CA GLY A 174 -12.22 14.64 11.98
C GLY A 174 -12.67 13.98 10.66
N GLY A 175 -11.93 12.98 10.19
CA GLY A 175 -12.19 12.31 8.94
C GLY A 175 -13.45 11.45 8.92
N ALA A 176 -13.86 11.07 7.71
CA ALA A 176 -15.10 10.35 7.47
C ALA A 176 -15.03 8.84 7.74
N ALA A 177 -13.84 8.29 8.04
CA ALA A 177 -13.68 6.88 8.39
C ALA A 177 -14.55 6.54 9.59
N LYS A 178 -15.39 5.52 9.43
CA LYS A 178 -16.29 5.05 10.49
C LYS A 178 -15.60 4.05 11.41
N SER A 179 -14.51 3.45 10.96
CA SER A 179 -13.72 2.50 11.73
C SER A 179 -12.78 3.24 12.68
N LYS A 180 -12.58 2.65 13.86
CA LYS A 180 -11.60 3.05 14.87
C LYS A 180 -10.88 1.82 15.42
N ALA A 181 -10.74 0.81 14.56
CA ALA A 181 -10.04 -0.41 14.84
C ALA A 181 -8.53 -0.11 15.06
N PRO A 182 -7.81 -1.00 15.75
CA PRO A 182 -6.34 -0.97 15.70
C PRO A 182 -5.88 -0.96 14.24
N GLY A 183 -4.88 -0.16 13.87
CA GLY A 183 -4.40 -0.06 12.49
C GLY A 183 -5.02 1.07 11.66
N ASP A 184 -6.07 1.74 12.15
CA ASP A 184 -6.79 2.80 11.43
C ASP A 184 -6.14 4.19 11.52
N ASP A 185 -4.98 4.33 12.18
CA ASP A 185 -4.28 5.63 12.16
C ASP A 185 -3.82 5.93 10.71
N PRO A 186 -3.86 7.20 10.25
CA PRO A 186 -3.47 7.56 8.90
C PRO A 186 -2.13 6.99 8.42
N ASP A 187 -1.12 7.03 9.29
CA ASP A 187 0.22 6.56 8.99
C ASP A 187 0.29 5.02 8.96
N GLU A 188 -0.58 4.33 9.69
CA GLU A 188 -0.67 2.86 9.72
C GLU A 188 -1.30 2.33 8.43
N ILE A 189 -2.39 2.95 7.96
CA ILE A 189 -2.98 2.63 6.65
C ILE A 189 -1.99 2.90 5.53
N ILE A 190 -1.33 4.07 5.52
CA ILE A 190 -0.29 4.37 4.52
C ILE A 190 0.85 3.34 4.57
N PHE A 191 1.26 2.92 5.78
CA PHE A 191 2.31 1.93 5.96
C PHE A 191 1.90 0.55 5.42
N HIS A 192 0.65 0.12 5.66
CA HIS A 192 0.05 -1.09 5.12
C HIS A 192 0.12 -1.11 3.59
N GLU A 193 -0.37 -0.06 2.95
CA GLU A 193 -0.35 0.10 1.49
C GLU A 193 1.07 0.08 0.91
N LEU A 194 2.05 0.68 1.62
CA LEU A 194 3.45 0.65 1.19
C LEU A 194 4.06 -0.75 1.22
N ILE A 195 3.56 -1.66 2.07
CA ILE A 195 3.98 -3.07 2.06
C ILE A 195 3.50 -3.72 0.77
N HIS A 196 2.23 -3.57 0.40
CA HIS A 196 1.74 -4.06 -0.90
C HIS A 196 2.55 -3.48 -2.07
N ALA A 197 2.84 -2.17 -2.04
CA ALA A 197 3.65 -1.53 -3.06
C ALA A 197 5.05 -2.14 -3.15
N SER A 198 5.69 -2.43 -2.01
CA SER A 198 6.98 -3.10 -1.97
C SER A 198 6.94 -4.47 -2.65
N ARG A 199 5.89 -5.26 -2.39
CA ARG A 199 5.69 -6.59 -2.96
C ARG A 199 5.48 -6.52 -4.47
N GLN A 200 4.64 -5.60 -4.93
CA GLN A 200 4.39 -5.31 -6.34
C GLN A 200 5.66 -4.88 -7.07
N MET A 201 6.43 -3.98 -6.45
CA MET A 201 7.67 -3.46 -7.02
C MET A 201 8.78 -4.51 -7.06
N ARG A 202 8.73 -5.55 -6.23
CA ARG A 202 9.68 -6.66 -6.28
C ARG A 202 9.26 -7.76 -7.24
N GLY A 203 7.99 -7.86 -7.61
CA GLY A 203 7.52 -8.95 -8.45
C GLY A 203 7.39 -10.25 -7.67
N VAL A 204 6.88 -10.17 -6.45
CA VAL A 204 6.88 -11.31 -5.51
C VAL A 204 5.50 -11.58 -4.94
N GLN A 205 4.46 -10.89 -5.41
CA GLN A 205 3.11 -11.11 -4.87
C GLN A 205 2.62 -12.54 -5.09
N GLU A 206 1.92 -13.08 -4.10
CA GLU A 206 1.31 -14.42 -4.11
C GLU A 206 -0.20 -14.31 -3.90
N ASN A 207 -1.00 -14.93 -4.77
CA ASN A 207 -2.48 -14.89 -4.66
C ASN A 207 -2.98 -16.17 -3.95
N LYS A 208 -2.22 -16.62 -2.96
CA LYS A 208 -2.54 -17.80 -2.19
C LYS A 208 -3.41 -17.38 -1.02
N LYS A 209 -4.56 -18.03 -0.86
CA LYS A 209 -5.48 -17.74 0.25
C LYS A 209 -4.83 -18.07 1.58
N VAL A 210 -5.10 -17.19 2.55
CA VAL A 210 -4.85 -17.39 3.97
C VAL A 210 -6.20 -17.21 4.66
N ASP A 211 -6.61 -18.19 5.45
CA ASP A 211 -7.92 -18.17 6.08
C ASP A 211 -7.98 -17.22 7.31
N ARG A 212 -9.05 -17.31 8.09
CA ARG A 212 -9.26 -16.51 9.32
C ARG A 212 -9.28 -14.99 9.15
N GLY A 213 -9.76 -14.52 8.00
CA GLY A 213 -9.99 -13.09 7.75
C GLY A 213 -8.79 -12.35 7.20
N TYR A 214 -7.67 -13.04 6.93
CA TYR A 214 -6.52 -12.42 6.27
C TYR A 214 -6.67 -12.32 4.75
N ASP A 215 -7.66 -12.97 4.14
CA ASP A 215 -7.87 -13.04 2.69
C ASP A 215 -6.78 -13.75 1.88
N ASP A 216 -5.53 -13.28 1.89
CA ASP A 216 -4.41 -13.88 1.16
C ASP A 216 -3.04 -13.59 1.81
N VAL A 217 -1.98 -14.11 1.19
CA VAL A 217 -0.60 -13.93 1.66
C VAL A 217 -0.18 -12.46 1.70
N GLU A 218 -0.64 -11.63 0.77
CA GLU A 218 -0.22 -10.23 0.69
C GLU A 218 -0.83 -9.43 1.84
N GLU A 219 -2.12 -9.61 2.10
CA GLU A 219 -2.79 -9.00 3.26
C GLU A 219 -2.24 -9.54 4.58
N TYR A 220 -1.98 -10.85 4.69
CA TYR A 220 -1.34 -11.41 5.88
C TYR A 220 0.00 -10.73 6.18
N LEU A 221 0.88 -10.61 5.18
CA LEU A 221 2.19 -9.97 5.36
C LEU A 221 2.04 -8.49 5.68
N ALA A 222 1.11 -7.79 5.02
CA ALA A 222 0.83 -6.38 5.28
C ALA A 222 0.36 -6.16 6.73
N VAL A 223 -0.61 -6.94 7.21
CA VAL A 223 -1.09 -6.90 8.61
C VAL A 223 0.04 -7.20 9.59
N VAL A 224 0.80 -8.28 9.37
CA VAL A 224 1.85 -8.70 10.32
C VAL A 224 2.96 -7.66 10.42
N ILE A 225 3.41 -7.10 9.30
CA ILE A 225 4.48 -6.09 9.29
C ILE A 225 3.96 -4.75 9.83
N SER A 226 2.70 -4.37 9.52
CA SER A 226 2.02 -3.23 10.13
C SER A 226 1.94 -3.35 11.66
N ASN A 227 1.70 -4.54 12.20
CA ASN A 227 1.74 -4.77 13.65
C ASN A 227 3.14 -4.55 14.27
N ILE A 228 4.23 -4.81 13.54
CA ILE A 228 5.59 -4.47 14.00
C ILE A 228 5.75 -2.96 14.08
N TYR A 229 5.27 -2.23 13.06
CA TYR A 229 5.26 -0.76 13.03
C TYR A 229 4.44 -0.17 14.18
N MET A 230 3.21 -0.67 14.38
CA MET A 230 2.34 -0.30 15.50
C MET A 230 3.01 -0.57 16.84
N SER A 231 3.70 -1.71 16.98
CA SER A 231 4.43 -2.03 18.21
C SER A 231 5.61 -1.10 18.47
N GLU A 232 6.33 -0.65 17.44
CA GLU A 232 7.38 0.37 17.59
C GLU A 232 6.82 1.72 18.03
N LYS A 233 5.60 2.08 17.57
CA LYS A 233 4.85 3.24 18.06
C LYS A 233 4.31 3.05 19.49
N GLY A 234 4.54 1.89 20.12
CA GLY A 234 4.10 1.59 21.48
C GLY A 234 2.64 1.11 21.59
N LYS A 235 1.98 0.78 20.48
CA LYS A 235 0.63 0.18 20.53
C LYS A 235 0.71 -1.24 21.09
N THR A 236 -0.26 -1.58 21.92
CA THR A 236 -0.40 -2.90 22.57
C THR A 236 -1.60 -3.69 22.05
N VAL A 237 -2.54 -3.02 21.39
CA VAL A 237 -3.65 -3.63 20.67
C VAL A 237 -3.28 -3.66 19.19
N LEU A 238 -3.21 -4.86 18.62
CA LEU A 238 -2.68 -5.14 17.29
C LEU A 238 -3.76 -5.77 16.41
N LEU A 239 -3.61 -5.70 15.10
CA LEU A 239 -4.52 -6.28 14.09
C LEU A 239 -4.42 -7.81 14.09
N GLY A 240 -5.56 -8.48 14.20
CA GLY A 240 -5.68 -9.94 14.17
C GLY A 240 -6.00 -10.51 12.78
N ASP A 241 -6.51 -9.68 11.87
CA ASP A 241 -6.86 -10.00 10.49
C ASP A 241 -6.85 -8.72 9.63
N HIS A 242 -7.31 -8.80 8.37
CA HIS A 242 -7.44 -7.64 7.46
C HIS A 242 -8.69 -6.78 7.78
N GLY A 243 -9.54 -7.20 8.70
CA GLY A 243 -10.71 -6.46 9.14
C GLY A 243 -10.44 -5.64 10.39
N ASP A 244 -11.34 -5.77 11.36
CA ASP A 244 -11.30 -5.04 12.63
C ASP A 244 -10.93 -5.93 13.83
N ALA A 245 -10.52 -7.18 13.60
CA ALA A 245 -10.22 -8.09 14.68
C ALA A 245 -8.92 -7.69 15.40
N THR A 246 -8.90 -7.93 16.71
CA THR A 246 -7.69 -7.76 17.52
C THR A 246 -6.90 -9.06 17.60
N LEU A 247 -5.58 -8.96 17.44
CA LEU A 247 -4.65 -10.08 17.60
C LEU A 247 -4.68 -10.62 19.04
N ARG A 248 -5.05 -11.89 19.17
CA ARG A 248 -5.02 -12.60 20.46
C ARG A 248 -3.68 -13.33 20.61
N HIS A 249 -3.14 -13.32 21.83
CA HIS A 249 -1.90 -14.00 22.18
C HIS A 249 -0.71 -13.66 21.26
N PRO A 250 -0.36 -12.36 21.10
CA PRO A 250 0.76 -11.94 20.26
C PRO A 250 2.08 -12.63 20.62
N GLU A 251 2.27 -13.02 21.88
CA GLU A 251 3.42 -13.77 22.38
C GLU A 251 3.52 -15.22 21.87
N LYS A 252 2.41 -15.79 21.39
CA LYS A 252 2.33 -17.14 20.82
C LYS A 252 2.04 -17.12 19.32
N PHE A 253 2.26 -15.98 18.67
CA PHE A 253 1.92 -15.79 17.26
C PHE A 253 2.54 -16.88 16.37
N LEU A 254 3.83 -17.19 16.53
CA LEU A 254 4.50 -18.21 15.71
C LEU A 254 3.94 -19.63 15.93
N ASP A 255 3.34 -19.91 17.09
CA ASP A 255 2.78 -21.22 17.43
C ASP A 255 1.43 -21.50 16.73
N ASN A 256 1.05 -20.64 15.79
CA ASN A 256 -0.18 -20.75 15.01
C ASN A 256 -1.45 -20.86 15.87
N VAL A 257 -1.51 -20.09 16.98
CA VAL A 257 -2.68 -20.04 17.88
C VAL A 257 -3.94 -19.46 17.22
N GLN A 258 -3.78 -18.76 16.09
CA GLN A 258 -4.90 -18.31 15.26
C GLN A 258 -5.46 -19.42 14.36
N HIS A 259 -4.75 -20.54 14.23
CA HIS A 259 -5.10 -21.67 13.38
C HIS A 259 -5.29 -21.26 11.91
N VAL A 260 -4.34 -20.47 11.39
CA VAL A 260 -4.27 -20.19 9.95
C VAL A 260 -3.75 -21.41 9.20
N ASP A 261 -4.26 -21.62 7.99
CA ASP A 261 -3.95 -22.77 7.13
C ASP A 261 -2.48 -22.80 6.66
N LEU A 262 -1.93 -21.64 6.31
CA LEU A 262 -0.50 -21.42 6.11
C LEU A 262 0.11 -20.93 7.40
N THR A 263 0.98 -21.74 8.01
CA THR A 263 1.47 -21.43 9.34
C THR A 263 2.32 -20.15 9.32
N PRO A 264 2.32 -19.35 10.40
CA PRO A 264 3.15 -18.15 10.47
C PRO A 264 4.62 -18.39 10.14
N ARG A 265 5.17 -19.54 10.54
CA ARG A 265 6.56 -19.93 10.21
C ARG A 265 6.76 -20.18 8.72
N GLN A 266 5.80 -20.81 8.02
CA GLN A 266 5.86 -20.99 6.57
C GLN A 266 5.80 -19.63 5.84
N LEU A 267 4.87 -18.76 6.24
CA LEU A 267 4.70 -17.43 5.64
C LEU A 267 5.94 -16.56 5.84
N LEU A 268 6.53 -16.56 7.04
CA LEU A 268 7.78 -15.83 7.31
C LEU A 268 8.99 -16.41 6.59
N LEU A 269 9.05 -17.73 6.38
CA LEU A 269 10.09 -18.35 5.57
C LEU A 269 9.99 -17.94 4.09
N ASN A 270 8.77 -17.89 3.54
CA ASN A 270 8.51 -17.40 2.19
C ASN A 270 8.92 -15.93 2.08
N PHE A 271 8.52 -15.09 3.04
CA PHE A 271 8.92 -13.69 3.10
C PHE A 271 10.44 -13.51 3.16
N LYS A 272 11.13 -14.25 4.03
CA LYS A 272 12.60 -14.26 4.11
C LYS A 272 13.26 -14.61 2.78
N THR A 273 12.65 -15.52 2.02
CA THR A 273 13.18 -15.97 0.73
C THR A 273 12.93 -14.93 -0.37
N ALA A 274 11.75 -14.32 -0.38
CA ALA A 274 11.35 -13.34 -1.39
C ALA A 274 12.05 -11.98 -1.21
N GLN A 275 12.24 -11.52 0.03
CA GLN A 275 12.79 -10.20 0.36
C GLN A 275 13.79 -10.28 1.52
N PRO A 276 14.94 -10.93 1.32
CA PRO A 276 15.87 -11.27 2.41
C PRO A 276 16.46 -10.05 3.11
N ASP A 277 16.73 -8.97 2.38
CA ASP A 277 17.29 -7.74 2.97
C ASP A 277 16.26 -7.03 3.85
N PHE A 278 15.02 -6.92 3.39
CA PHE A 278 13.93 -6.34 4.19
C PHE A 278 13.62 -7.19 5.42
N PHE A 279 13.53 -8.51 5.26
CA PHE A 279 13.39 -9.44 6.39
C PHE A 279 14.50 -9.24 7.42
N ARG A 280 15.77 -9.17 6.98
CA ARG A 280 16.92 -8.96 7.87
C ARG A 280 16.85 -7.63 8.59
N ASP A 281 16.49 -6.56 7.89
CA ASP A 281 16.37 -5.22 8.48
C ASP A 281 15.28 -5.21 9.56
N LEU A 282 14.13 -5.87 9.34
CA LEU A 282 13.09 -6.06 10.35
C LEU A 282 13.54 -6.95 11.52
N ALA A 283 14.25 -8.05 11.25
CA ALA A 283 14.74 -8.98 12.27
C ALA A 283 15.74 -8.32 13.24
N ASN A 284 16.52 -7.35 12.75
CA ASN A 284 17.52 -6.62 13.54
C ASN A 284 16.91 -5.56 14.47
N ILE A 285 15.62 -5.26 14.38
CA ILE A 285 14.95 -4.28 15.24
C ILE A 285 14.86 -4.85 16.66
N GLY A 286 15.45 -4.13 17.63
CA GLY A 286 15.58 -4.60 19.02
C GLY A 286 14.25 -4.82 19.74
N ARG A 287 14.24 -5.72 20.73
CA ARG A 287 13.05 -6.05 21.57
C ARG A 287 12.48 -4.84 22.31
N GLY A 288 13.34 -3.93 22.75
CA GLY A 288 12.93 -2.68 23.40
C GLY A 288 12.43 -1.59 22.45
N VAL A 289 12.57 -1.79 21.13
CA VAL A 289 12.08 -0.86 20.10
C VAL A 289 10.70 -1.31 19.63
N ALA A 290 10.58 -2.56 19.17
CA ALA A 290 9.30 -3.18 18.80
C ALA A 290 9.11 -4.47 19.60
N ALA A 291 8.19 -4.44 20.57
CA ALA A 291 7.93 -5.56 21.46
C ALA A 291 7.38 -6.77 20.67
N PHE A 292 6.37 -6.54 19.83
CA PHE A 292 5.88 -7.49 18.85
C PHE A 292 6.73 -7.41 17.58
N ASN A 293 7.49 -8.47 17.31
CA ASN A 293 8.24 -8.63 16.06
C ASN A 293 8.49 -10.13 15.81
N PRO A 294 7.54 -10.83 15.15
CA PRO A 294 7.67 -12.25 14.88
C PRO A 294 8.76 -12.56 13.84
N VAL A 295 9.13 -11.61 12.99
CA VAL A 295 10.27 -11.73 12.06
C VAL A 295 11.58 -11.93 12.82
N ARG A 296 11.84 -11.10 13.84
CA ARG A 296 13.00 -11.26 14.75
C ARG A 296 12.96 -12.60 15.47
N GLN A 297 11.82 -12.94 16.09
CA GLN A 297 11.69 -14.19 16.82
C GLN A 297 11.98 -15.41 15.94
N PHE A 298 11.44 -15.42 14.72
CA PHE A 298 11.67 -16.49 13.75
C PHE A 298 13.14 -16.57 13.31
N ASP A 299 13.81 -15.44 13.08
CA ASP A 299 15.23 -15.40 12.73
C ASP A 299 16.13 -15.93 13.88
N GLU A 300 15.80 -15.60 15.12
CA GLU A 300 16.48 -16.15 16.31
C GLU A 300 16.26 -17.67 16.44
N GLU A 301 15.05 -18.16 16.21
CA GLU A 301 14.74 -19.60 16.18
C GLU A 301 15.50 -20.33 15.06
N LEU A 302 15.63 -19.74 13.88
CA LEU A 302 16.44 -20.28 12.78
C LEU A 302 17.92 -20.36 13.14
N LYS A 303 18.50 -19.29 13.70
CA LYS A 303 19.90 -19.25 14.15
C LYS A 303 20.18 -20.25 15.28
N ALA A 304 19.19 -20.51 16.13
CA ALA A 304 19.26 -21.51 17.19
C ALA A 304 19.02 -22.96 16.69
N GLY A 305 18.73 -23.17 15.40
CA GLY A 305 18.43 -24.47 14.81
C GLY A 305 17.06 -25.05 15.18
N ARG A 306 16.12 -24.23 15.67
CA ARG A 306 14.79 -24.68 16.15
C ARG A 306 13.71 -24.60 15.08
N ALA A 307 13.73 -23.55 14.24
CA ALA A 307 12.64 -23.28 13.29
C ALA A 307 12.56 -24.23 12.08
N LEU A 308 13.67 -24.86 11.66
CA LEU A 308 13.67 -25.77 10.50
C LEU A 308 12.94 -27.10 10.77
N ALA A 309 12.99 -27.59 12.02
CA ALA A 309 12.35 -28.84 12.39
C ALA A 309 10.82 -28.75 12.24
N ASP A 310 10.23 -27.65 12.71
CA ASP A 310 8.77 -27.46 12.68
C ASP A 310 8.24 -27.27 11.25
N VAL A 311 8.94 -26.50 10.42
CA VAL A 311 8.55 -26.30 9.01
C VAL A 311 8.62 -27.60 8.21
N MET A 312 9.62 -28.46 8.46
CA MET A 312 9.76 -29.75 7.78
C MET A 312 8.72 -30.79 8.25
N LEU A 313 8.28 -30.74 9.51
CA LEU A 313 7.24 -31.64 10.04
C LEU A 313 5.85 -31.31 9.51
N ASP A 314 5.56 -30.04 9.25
CA ASP A 314 4.27 -29.60 8.70
C ASP A 314 4.16 -29.83 7.18
N ALA A 315 5.27 -29.77 6.43
CA ALA A 315 5.27 -30.06 4.99
C ALA A 315 5.02 -31.55 4.64
N GLY A 316 5.02 -32.44 5.64
CA GLY A 316 4.80 -33.88 5.49
C GLY A 316 3.38 -34.36 5.83
N ARG A 317 2.44 -33.45 6.12
CA ARG A 317 1.02 -33.76 6.38
C ARG A 317 0.14 -33.24 5.24
#